data_AF-A0A1Y2HST0-F1
#
_entry.id   AF-A0A1Y2HST0-F1
#
_cell.length_a   1.000
_cell.length_b   1.000
_cell.length_c   1.000
_cell.angle_alpha   90.00
_cell.angle_beta   90.00
_cell.angle_gamma   90.00
#
_symmetry.space_group_name_H-M   'P 1'
#
loop_
_entity.id
_entity.type
_entity.pdbx_description
1 polymer ?
#
loop_
_entity_poly.entity_id
_entity_poly.type
_entity_poly.pdbx_seq_one_letter_code
_entity_poly.pdbx_strand_id
1 'polypeptide(L)'
;MGNLSLTEQLSHLHFFLATAPTNWQPHERIRRFLLPSGEHVSCVLHNNLFHITGTDIVRALLFRFQAIGRPVRNLKKFEEGIFSDLRNLKPGVDASLETNRSEFLEWLYKHNCVRTQKKQKVFYWFSVPWDQL
;
A
#
# COMPACT_ATOMS: atom_id res chain seq x y z
N MET A 1 -22.37 -2.44 17.32
CA MET A 1 -20.97 -1.99 17.16
C MET A 1 -21.03 -0.68 16.42
N GLY A 2 -20.71 0.44 17.08
CA GLY A 2 -20.83 1.76 16.46
C GLY A 2 -19.83 1.92 15.31
N ASN A 3 -20.25 2.53 14.20
CA ASN A 3 -19.32 2.90 13.14
C ASN A 3 -18.31 3.90 13.70
N LEU A 4 -17.03 3.55 13.66
CA LEU A 4 -15.93 4.46 13.99
C LEU A 4 -16.04 5.72 13.12
N SER A 5 -15.69 6.87 13.69
CA SER A 5 -15.53 8.11 12.93
C SER A 5 -14.39 7.99 11.90
N LEU A 6 -14.44 8.80 10.85
CA LEU A 6 -13.37 8.84 9.83
C LEU A 6 -12.00 9.17 10.44
N THR A 7 -11.96 9.99 11.48
CA THR A 7 -10.72 10.37 12.20
C THR A 7 -10.13 9.21 13.00
N GLU A 8 -10.96 8.41 13.66
CA GLU A 8 -10.52 7.19 14.36
C GLU A 8 -9.99 6.16 13.35
N GLN A 9 -10.69 5.97 12.24
CA GLN A 9 -10.25 5.08 11.16
C GLN A 9 -8.92 5.54 10.54
N LEU A 10 -8.71 6.85 10.39
CA LEU A 10 -7.43 7.41 9.95
C LEU A 10 -6.31 7.11 10.95
N SER A 11 -6.60 7.23 12.25
CA SER A 11 -5.65 6.91 13.32
C SER A 11 -5.27 5.42 13.29
N HIS A 12 -6.24 4.55 13.04
CA HIS A 12 -5.99 3.11 12.90
C HIS A 12 -5.17 2.78 11.64
N LEU A 13 -5.43 3.46 10.51
CA LEU A 13 -4.58 3.29 9.32
C LEU A 13 -3.14 3.73 9.62
N HIS A 14 -2.95 4.88 10.27
CA HIS A 14 -1.62 5.35 10.65
C HIS A 14 -0.90 4.37 11.56
N PHE A 15 -1.59 3.84 12.58
CA PHE A 15 -1.06 2.80 13.45
C PHE A 15 -0.67 1.54 12.68
N PHE A 16 -1.52 1.09 11.74
CA PHE A 16 -1.22 -0.04 10.87
C PHE A 16 0.02 0.21 10.00
N LEU A 17 0.13 1.38 9.35
CA LEU A 17 1.28 1.73 8.53
C LEU A 17 2.59 1.73 9.34
N ALA A 18 2.53 2.17 10.60
CA ALA A 18 3.69 2.18 11.50
C ALA A 18 4.07 0.79 12.03
N THR A 19 3.10 -0.13 12.20
CA THR A 19 3.32 -1.36 12.99
C THR A 19 3.08 -2.66 12.25
N ALA A 20 2.53 -2.65 11.03
CA ALA A 20 2.19 -3.88 10.31
C ALA A 20 3.37 -4.89 10.22
N PRO A 21 4.63 -4.47 9.98
CA PRO A 21 5.77 -5.39 9.93
C PRO A 21 6.20 -6.01 11.27
N THR A 22 5.67 -5.54 12.41
CA THR A 22 6.11 -5.97 13.75
C THR A 22 5.43 -7.27 14.20
N ASN A 23 6.06 -8.08 15.06
CA ASN A 23 5.45 -9.30 15.63
C ASN A 23 4.83 -10.26 14.57
N TRP A 24 5.54 -10.46 13.46
CA TRP A 24 5.06 -11.25 12.32
C TRP A 24 4.99 -12.75 12.65
N GLN A 25 3.91 -13.42 12.28
CA GLN A 25 3.76 -14.87 12.54
C GLN A 25 4.48 -15.68 11.45
N PRO A 26 5.13 -16.82 11.76
CA PRO A 26 5.94 -17.57 10.80
C PRO A 26 5.19 -18.03 9.53
N HIS A 27 3.88 -18.25 9.61
CA HIS A 27 3.03 -18.70 8.50
C HIS A 27 2.26 -17.56 7.82
N GLU A 28 2.40 -16.33 8.33
CA GLU A 28 1.75 -15.16 7.77
C GLU A 28 2.57 -14.65 6.58
N ARG A 29 1.92 -14.40 5.44
CA ARG A 29 2.54 -13.74 4.28
C ARG A 29 2.00 -12.35 4.04
N ILE A 30 0.87 -12.01 4.65
CA ILE A 30 0.17 -10.75 4.42
C ILE A 30 -0.61 -10.32 5.65
N ARG A 31 -0.50 -9.03 5.95
CA ARG A 31 -1.38 -8.31 6.87
C ARG A 31 -2.19 -7.29 6.12
N ARG A 32 -3.44 -7.12 6.53
CA ARG A 32 -4.36 -6.22 5.83
C ARG A 32 -5.07 -5.29 6.79
N PHE A 33 -5.22 -4.07 6.34
CA PHE A 33 -6.11 -3.08 6.92
C PHE A 33 -7.29 -2.88 5.97
N LEU A 34 -8.52 -3.09 6.47
CA LEU A 34 -9.74 -2.85 5.69
C LEU A 34 -10.10 -1.36 5.74
N LEU A 35 -10.13 -0.72 4.56
CA LEU A 35 -10.58 0.65 4.40
C LEU A 35 -12.11 0.72 4.39
N PRO A 36 -12.71 1.88 4.72
CA PRO A 36 -14.17 2.07 4.63
C PRO A 36 -14.75 1.90 3.23
N SER A 37 -13.92 2.00 2.19
CA SER A 37 -14.31 1.72 0.80
C SER A 37 -14.54 0.23 0.52
N GLY A 38 -14.17 -0.67 1.45
CA GLY A 38 -14.14 -2.12 1.24
C GLY A 38 -12.84 -2.64 0.63
N GLU A 39 -11.90 -1.75 0.28
CA GLU A 39 -10.57 -2.11 -0.20
C GLU A 39 -9.60 -2.37 0.95
N HIS A 40 -8.45 -2.98 0.65
CA HIS A 40 -7.42 -3.26 1.65
C HIS A 40 -6.13 -2.50 1.35
N VAL A 41 -5.42 -2.13 2.42
CA VAL A 41 -3.99 -1.79 2.38
C VAL A 41 -3.24 -2.99 2.93
N SER A 42 -2.28 -3.53 2.17
CA SER A 42 -1.61 -4.77 2.50
C SER A 42 -0.12 -4.58 2.78
N CYS A 43 0.35 -5.11 3.91
CA CYS A 43 1.77 -5.35 4.17
C CYS A 43 2.07 -6.80 3.76
N VAL A 44 3.05 -7.02 2.88
CA VAL A 44 3.34 -8.36 2.33
C VAL A 44 4.78 -8.76 2.63
N LEU A 45 4.99 -9.93 3.23
CA LEU A 45 6.31 -10.50 3.47
C LEU A 45 6.71 -11.37 2.27
N HIS A 46 7.82 -11.02 1.62
CA HIS A 46 8.40 -11.78 0.52
C HIS A 46 9.92 -11.65 0.54
N ASN A 47 10.65 -12.76 0.37
CA ASN A 47 12.12 -12.80 0.45
C ASN A 47 12.70 -12.06 1.67
N ASN A 48 12.11 -12.29 2.85
CA ASN A 48 12.49 -11.69 4.13
C ASN A 48 12.39 -10.15 4.19
N LEU A 49 11.73 -9.52 3.21
CA LEU A 49 11.47 -8.09 3.18
C LEU A 49 9.96 -7.81 3.19
N PHE A 50 9.59 -6.72 3.84
CA PHE A 50 8.20 -6.24 3.85
C PHE A 50 7.96 -5.31 2.69
N HIS A 51 6.82 -5.49 2.04
CA HIS A 51 6.46 -4.83 0.79
C HIS A 51 5.09 -4.18 0.88
N ILE A 52 4.93 -3.10 0.11
CA ILE A 52 3.64 -2.47 -0.20
C ILE A 52 3.58 -2.14 -1.69
N THR A 53 2.40 -2.31 -2.29
CA THR A 53 2.21 -2.04 -3.72
C THR A 53 1.85 -0.58 -3.95
N GLY A 54 2.14 -0.06 -5.16
CA GLY A 54 1.69 1.27 -5.54
C GLY A 54 0.17 1.43 -5.47
N THR A 55 -0.59 0.36 -5.73
CA THR A 55 -2.06 0.35 -5.58
C THR A 55 -2.46 0.58 -4.12
N ASP A 56 -1.82 -0.10 -3.16
CA ASP A 56 -2.15 0.04 -1.75
C ASP A 56 -1.70 1.39 -1.18
N ILE A 57 -0.59 1.96 -1.67
CA ILE A 57 -0.20 3.35 -1.36
C ILE A 57 -1.27 4.34 -1.80
N VAL A 58 -1.74 4.24 -3.05
CA VAL A 58 -2.81 5.11 -3.59
C VAL A 58 -4.08 4.98 -2.74
N ARG A 59 -4.49 3.76 -2.39
CA ARG A 59 -5.67 3.52 -1.53
C ARG A 59 -5.55 4.18 -0.17
N ALA A 60 -4.40 4.03 0.49
CA ALA A 60 -4.12 4.64 1.79
C ALA A 60 -4.20 6.18 1.70
N LEU A 61 -3.60 6.78 0.67
CA LEU A 61 -3.59 8.23 0.50
C LEU A 61 -4.98 8.78 0.10
N LEU A 62 -5.73 8.10 -0.76
CA LEU A 62 -7.11 8.47 -1.09
C LEU A 62 -7.97 8.55 0.17
N PHE A 63 -7.88 7.54 1.02
CA PHE A 63 -8.60 7.52 2.28
C PHE A 63 -8.13 8.64 3.23
N ARG A 64 -6.81 8.85 3.37
CA ARG A 64 -6.25 9.95 4.17
C ARG A 64 -6.81 11.31 3.74
N PHE A 65 -6.77 11.60 2.43
CA PHE A 65 -7.28 12.86 1.87
C PHE A 65 -8.78 13.04 2.10
N GLN A 66 -9.57 11.97 1.97
CA GLN A 66 -10.99 12.00 2.31
C GLN A 66 -11.23 12.28 3.80
N ALA A 67 -10.51 11.59 4.69
CA ALA A 67 -10.69 11.68 6.13
C ALA A 67 -10.32 13.07 6.69
N ILE A 68 -9.39 13.80 6.06
CA ILE A 68 -9.02 15.17 6.44
C ILE A 68 -9.88 16.26 5.74
N GLY A 69 -10.97 15.88 5.07
CA GLY A 69 -11.86 16.82 4.40
C GLY A 69 -11.31 17.41 3.09
N ARG A 70 -10.35 16.74 2.44
CA ARG A 70 -9.75 17.14 1.16
C ARG A 70 -9.98 16.05 0.08
N PRO A 71 -11.23 15.72 -0.28
CA PRO A 71 -11.51 14.62 -1.19
C PRO A 71 -10.89 14.85 -2.57
N VAL A 72 -10.28 13.79 -3.12
CA VAL A 72 -9.67 13.79 -4.45
C VAL A 72 -10.75 13.86 -5.52
N ARG A 73 -10.78 14.95 -6.29
CA ARG A 73 -11.77 15.16 -7.37
C ARG A 73 -11.38 14.53 -8.70
N ASN A 74 -10.07 14.42 -8.96
CA ASN A 74 -9.52 13.83 -10.18
C ASN A 74 -8.57 12.69 -9.79
N LEU A 75 -9.10 11.47 -9.80
CA LEU A 75 -8.37 10.26 -9.41
C LEU A 75 -7.14 10.01 -10.29
N LYS A 76 -7.27 10.21 -11.61
CA LYS A 76 -6.17 9.98 -12.55
C LYS A 76 -4.98 10.90 -12.27
N LYS A 77 -5.23 12.21 -12.12
CA LYS A 77 -4.17 13.18 -11.81
C LYS A 77 -3.52 12.90 -10.45
N PHE A 78 -4.31 12.43 -9.49
CA PHE A 78 -3.82 12.04 -8.18
C PHE A 78 -2.89 10.83 -8.27
N GLU A 79 -3.31 9.75 -8.93
CA GLU A 79 -2.49 8.56 -9.18
C GLU A 79 -1.18 8.93 -9.91
N GLU A 80 -1.24 9.77 -10.95
CA GLU A 80 -0.06 10.26 -11.68
C GLU A 80 0.93 11.01 -10.78
N GLY A 81 0.44 11.85 -9.86
CA GLY A 81 1.25 12.56 -8.87
C GLY A 81 2.00 11.59 -7.95
N ILE A 82 1.26 10.68 -7.31
CA ILE A 82 1.84 9.68 -6.41
C ILE A 82 2.88 8.81 -7.14
N PHE A 83 2.59 8.35 -8.37
CA PHE A 83 3.56 7.57 -9.13
C PHE A 83 4.78 8.39 -9.60
N SER A 84 4.63 9.70 -9.75
CA SER A 84 5.76 10.59 -10.03
C SER A 84 6.69 10.69 -8.82
N ASP A 85 6.14 10.87 -7.62
CA ASP A 85 6.91 10.97 -6.38
C ASP A 85 7.61 9.64 -6.06
N LEU A 86 6.90 8.53 -6.23
CA LEU A 86 7.44 7.18 -6.05
C LEU A 86 8.50 6.80 -7.10
N ARG A 87 8.68 7.56 -8.19
CA ARG A 87 9.62 7.23 -9.27
C ARG A 87 11.06 7.15 -8.78
N ASN A 88 11.43 7.99 -7.82
CA ASN A 88 12.79 8.11 -7.29
C ASN A 88 13.26 6.90 -6.46
N LEU A 89 12.33 6.09 -5.94
CA LEU A 89 12.63 4.87 -5.20
C LEU A 89 13.24 3.81 -6.13
N LYS A 90 14.50 3.42 -5.88
CA LYS A 90 15.31 2.62 -6.79
C LYS A 90 15.07 1.11 -6.62
N PRO A 91 14.89 0.36 -7.72
CA PRO A 91 14.90 -1.10 -7.67
C PRO A 91 16.17 -1.66 -7.02
N GLY A 92 16.02 -2.66 -6.14
CA GLY A 92 17.11 -3.28 -5.37
C GLY A 92 17.56 -2.50 -4.14
N VAL A 93 17.04 -1.28 -3.93
CA VAL A 93 17.37 -0.44 -2.75
C VAL A 93 16.11 -0.09 -1.98
N ASP A 94 15.08 0.39 -2.67
CA ASP A 94 13.82 0.88 -2.09
C ASP A 94 12.60 0.07 -2.54
N ALA A 95 12.78 -0.79 -3.54
CA ALA A 95 11.73 -1.52 -4.19
C ALA A 95 12.25 -2.77 -4.90
N SER A 96 11.39 -3.76 -5.07
CA SER A 96 11.59 -4.87 -6.01
C SER A 96 10.92 -4.54 -7.35
N LEU A 97 11.57 -4.93 -8.45
CA LEU A 97 11.03 -4.74 -9.79
C LEU A 97 10.57 -6.08 -10.34
N GLU A 98 9.29 -6.38 -10.11
CA GLU A 98 8.67 -7.64 -10.47
C GLU A 98 8.35 -7.70 -11.97
N THR A 99 8.89 -8.70 -12.66
CA THR A 99 8.61 -8.95 -14.07
C THR A 99 7.22 -9.56 -14.26
N ASN A 100 6.72 -9.52 -15.50
CA ASN A 100 5.51 -10.25 -15.87
C ASN A 100 5.68 -11.73 -15.50
N ARG A 101 4.65 -12.34 -14.89
CA ARG A 101 4.63 -13.77 -14.48
C ARG A 101 5.63 -14.18 -13.39
N SER A 102 6.22 -13.23 -12.68
CA SER A 102 6.95 -13.57 -11.44
C SER A 102 5.98 -14.16 -10.42
N GLU A 103 6.42 -15.18 -9.67
CA GLU A 103 5.59 -15.83 -8.64
C GLU A 103 5.02 -14.80 -7.64
N PHE A 104 5.85 -13.82 -7.26
CA PHE A 104 5.43 -12.78 -6.34
C PHE A 104 4.33 -11.90 -6.94
N LEU A 105 4.47 -11.45 -8.19
CA LEU A 105 3.44 -10.64 -8.85
C LEU A 105 2.14 -11.41 -9.06
N GLU A 106 2.21 -12.69 -9.42
CA GLU A 106 1.03 -13.56 -9.52
C GLU A 106 0.34 -13.70 -8.17
N TRP A 107 1.11 -13.87 -7.10
CA TRP A 107 0.60 -13.94 -5.74
C TRP A 107 -0.08 -12.63 -5.32
N LEU A 108 0.55 -11.47 -5.59
CA LEU A 108 -0.02 -10.14 -5.31
C LEU A 108 -1.33 -9.90 -6.08
N TYR A 109 -1.39 -10.33 -7.33
CA TYR A 109 -2.60 -10.21 -8.16
C TYR A 109 -3.74 -11.08 -7.62
N LYS A 110 -3.47 -12.35 -7.30
CA LYS A 110 -4.44 -13.28 -6.68
C LYS A 110 -5.02 -12.73 -5.37
N HIS A 111 -4.25 -11.91 -4.66
CA HIS A 111 -4.61 -11.32 -3.38
C HIS A 111 -5.17 -9.89 -3.49
N ASN A 112 -5.42 -9.37 -4.69
CA ASN A 112 -5.95 -8.02 -4.95
C ASN A 112 -5.04 -6.87 -4.46
N CYS A 113 -3.74 -7.12 -4.31
CA CYS A 113 -2.76 -6.09 -3.95
C CYS A 113 -2.33 -5.28 -5.18
N VAL A 114 -2.51 -5.79 -6.40
CA VAL A 114 -2.26 -5.08 -7.66
C VAL A 114 -3.43 -5.28 -8.63
N ARG A 115 -3.63 -4.33 -9.55
CA ARG A 115 -4.72 -4.39 -10.55
C ARG A 115 -4.36 -5.14 -11.84
N THR A 116 -3.08 -5.42 -12.07
CA THR A 116 -2.60 -6.10 -13.30
C THR A 116 -1.39 -6.98 -13.01
N GLN A 117 -1.11 -7.93 -13.91
CA GLN A 117 0.10 -8.75 -13.89
C GLN A 117 1.21 -8.24 -14.85
N LYS A 118 1.11 -6.96 -15.27
CA LYS A 118 2.21 -6.29 -15.98
C LYS A 118 3.30 -5.94 -14.99
N LYS A 119 4.54 -5.80 -15.47
CA LYS A 119 5.72 -5.42 -14.69
C LYS A 119 5.38 -4.34 -13.65
N GLN A 120 5.60 -4.64 -12.38
CA GLN A 120 5.29 -3.74 -11.26
C GLN A 120 6.57 -3.38 -10.52
N LYS A 121 6.63 -2.14 -10.03
CA LYS A 121 7.55 -1.77 -8.97
C LYS A 121 6.81 -1.94 -7.64
N VAL A 122 7.31 -2.80 -6.77
CA VAL A 122 6.74 -3.11 -5.46
C VAL A 122 7.70 -2.56 -4.40
N PHE A 123 7.22 -1.69 -3.51
CA PHE A 123 8.08 -0.88 -2.67
C PHE A 123 8.39 -1.60 -1.36
N TYR A 124 9.61 -1.44 -0.86
CA TYR A 124 9.94 -1.85 0.50
C TYR A 124 9.17 -0.96 1.47
N TRP A 125 8.55 -1.59 2.47
CA TRP A 125 7.62 -0.96 3.39
C TRP A 125 8.19 0.31 4.04
N PHE A 126 9.46 0.24 4.47
CA PHE A 126 10.16 1.32 5.17
C PHE A 126 10.76 2.38 4.25
N SER A 127 10.76 2.16 2.93
CA SER A 127 11.30 3.13 1.95
C SER A 127 10.24 4.11 1.44
N VAL A 128 8.96 3.92 1.78
CA VAL A 128 7.88 4.81 1.33
C VAL A 128 7.87 6.11 2.15
N PRO A 129 8.05 7.30 1.52
CA PRO A 129 8.12 8.56 2.24
C PRO A 129 6.73 9.15 2.50
N TRP A 130 5.95 8.56 3.41
CA TRP A 130 4.55 8.93 3.68
C TRP A 130 4.31 10.41 4.01
N ASP A 131 5.30 11.10 4.58
CA ASP A 131 5.20 12.53 4.92
C ASP A 131 5.36 13.44 3.70
N GLN A 132 5.98 12.94 2.63
CA GLN A 132 6.20 13.67 1.37
C GLN A 132 5.10 13.40 0.34
N LEU A 133 4.23 12.40 0.59
CA LEU A 133 3.13 11.95 -0.27
C LEU A 133 1.76 12.50 0.16
#